data_AF-A0A2G8JKM9-F1
#
_entry.id   AF-A0A2G8JKM9-F1
#
_cell.length_a   1.000
_cell.length_b   1.000
_cell.length_c   1.000
_cell.angle_alpha   90.00
_cell.angle_beta   90.00
_cell.angle_gamma   90.00
#
_symmetry.space_group_name_H-M   'P 1'
#
loop_
_entity.id
_entity.type
_entity.pdbx_description
1 polymer ?
#
loop_
_entity_poly.entity_id
_entity_poly.type
_entity_poly.pdbx_seq_one_letter_code
_entity_poly.pdbx_strand_id
1 'polypeptide(L)'
;MQKHISDEPQRHRASLVGKTMIVNKELMEKQQDMLTDHKDSLSVCVQKVHDLEKLYGSQLVWKIDKYSERFQEAKTGKKITIFSPPFLTSRHGYKMAVSLCLNGDGKGK
;
A
#
# COMPACT_ATOMS: atom_id res chain seq x y z
N MET A 1 45.70 -40.82 -19.55
CA MET A 1 45.95 -41.16 -18.13
C MET A 1 44.93 -40.44 -17.28
N GLN A 2 43.97 -41.19 -16.75
CA GLN A 2 42.76 -40.73 -16.08
C GLN A 2 43.13 -40.32 -14.65
N LYS A 3 43.02 -39.02 -14.32
CA LYS A 3 43.35 -38.54 -12.97
C LYS A 3 42.41 -39.21 -11.96
N HIS A 4 43.02 -39.90 -11.01
CA HIS A 4 42.41 -40.75 -10.02
C HIS A 4 41.39 -39.93 -9.20
N ILE A 5 40.12 -40.35 -9.20
CA ILE A 5 39.03 -39.73 -8.40
C ILE A 5 39.33 -39.80 -6.89
N SER A 6 40.34 -40.58 -6.48
CA SER A 6 40.76 -40.78 -5.09
C SER A 6 41.64 -39.69 -4.49
N ASP A 7 42.20 -38.76 -5.28
CA ASP A 7 43.28 -37.88 -4.78
C ASP A 7 42.83 -36.63 -4.00
N GLU A 8 41.53 -36.27 -3.99
CA GLU A 8 41.11 -35.07 -3.24
C GLU A 8 39.63 -35.05 -2.80
N PRO A 9 39.20 -36.01 -1.97
CA PRO A 9 37.83 -36.07 -1.45
C PRO A 9 37.40 -34.78 -0.71
N GLN A 10 38.36 -34.05 -0.12
CA GLN A 10 38.10 -32.77 0.54
C GLN A 10 37.71 -31.66 -0.44
N ARG A 11 38.33 -31.59 -1.63
CA ARG A 11 37.96 -30.61 -2.67
C ARG A 11 36.59 -30.88 -3.26
N HIS A 12 36.25 -32.15 -3.51
CA HIS A 12 34.94 -32.51 -4.01
C HIS A 12 33.84 -32.13 -3.01
N ARG A 13 34.06 -32.39 -1.71
CA ARG A 13 33.14 -31.98 -0.63
C ARG A 13 33.00 -30.46 -0.53
N ALA A 14 34.11 -29.71 -0.58
CA ALA A 14 34.08 -28.25 -0.59
C ALA A 14 33.31 -27.70 -1.80
N SER A 15 33.48 -28.32 -2.98
CA SER A 15 32.72 -27.97 -4.19
C SER A 15 31.22 -28.26 -4.03
N LEU A 16 30.84 -29.41 -3.46
CA LEU A 16 29.43 -29.74 -3.21
C LEU A 16 28.79 -28.77 -2.23
N VAL A 17 29.47 -28.48 -1.11
CA VAL A 17 28.99 -27.52 -0.10
C VAL A 17 28.87 -26.13 -0.71
N GLY A 18 29.84 -25.69 -1.51
CA GLY A 18 29.76 -24.42 -2.23
C GLY A 18 28.57 -24.36 -3.19
N LYS A 19 28.32 -25.42 -3.95
CA LYS A 19 27.13 -25.54 -4.82
C LYS A 19 25.82 -25.47 -4.02
N THR A 20 25.73 -26.20 -2.92
CA THR A 20 24.55 -26.17 -2.05
C THR A 20 24.34 -24.80 -1.39
N MET A 21 25.42 -24.12 -0.97
CA MET A 21 25.34 -22.76 -0.43
C MET A 21 24.85 -21.74 -1.46
N ILE A 22 25.28 -21.84 -2.72
CA ILE A 22 24.80 -20.96 -3.80
C ILE A 22 23.30 -21.17 -4.02
N VAL A 23 22.85 -22.42 -4.17
CA VAL A 23 21.43 -22.73 -4.36
C VAL A 23 20.58 -22.28 -3.17
N ASN A 24 21.07 -22.46 -1.94
CA ASN A 24 20.37 -21.98 -0.76
C ASN A 24 20.33 -20.45 -0.70
N LYS A 25 21.39 -19.76 -1.13
CA LYS A 25 21.41 -18.29 -1.21
C LYS A 25 20.37 -17.78 -2.22
N GLU A 26 20.34 -18.35 -3.43
CA GLU A 26 19.35 -18.02 -4.46
C GLU A 26 17.92 -18.31 -3.97
N LEU A 27 17.72 -19.40 -3.23
CA LEU A 27 16.42 -19.71 -2.62
C LEU A 27 16.00 -18.68 -1.57
N MET A 28 16.93 -18.24 -0.70
CA MET A 28 16.65 -17.22 0.30
C MET A 28 16.35 -15.85 -0.33
N GLU A 29 17.07 -15.48 -1.39
CA GLU A 29 16.80 -14.26 -2.16
C GLU A 29 15.40 -14.33 -2.78
N LYS A 30 15.05 -15.45 -3.41
CA LYS A 30 13.71 -15.66 -3.97
C LYS A 30 12.60 -15.63 -2.92
N GLN A 31 12.85 -16.17 -1.72
CA GLN A 31 11.91 -16.10 -0.60
C GLN A 31 11.74 -14.66 -0.11
N GLN A 32 12.82 -13.88 -0.06
CA GLN A 32 12.78 -12.47 0.33
C GLN A 32 11.98 -11.64 -0.67
N ASP A 33 12.16 -11.88 -1.97
CA ASP A 33 11.38 -11.23 -3.03
C ASP A 33 9.89 -11.55 -2.89
N MET A 34 9.55 -12.84 -2.72
CA MET A 34 8.16 -13.28 -2.52
C MET A 34 7.52 -12.67 -1.27
N LEU A 35 8.25 -12.56 -0.17
CA LEU A 35 7.76 -11.92 1.05
C LEU A 35 7.52 -10.42 0.84
N THR A 36 8.35 -9.77 0.03
CA THR A 36 8.20 -8.35 -0.30
C THR A 36 6.93 -8.14 -1.15
N ASP A 37 6.73 -8.96 -2.17
CA ASP A 37 5.52 -8.92 -3.01
C ASP A 37 4.24 -9.19 -2.20
N HIS A 38 4.29 -10.15 -1.28
CA HIS A 38 3.18 -10.46 -0.38
C HIS A 38 2.86 -9.30 0.57
N LYS A 39 3.90 -8.63 1.10
CA LYS A 39 3.74 -7.44 1.94
C LYS A 39 3.07 -6.31 1.18
N ASP A 40 3.48 -6.06 -0.05
CA ASP A 40 2.90 -5.02 -0.90
C ASP A 40 1.44 -5.33 -1.26
N SER A 41 1.16 -6.59 -1.61
CA SER A 41 -0.20 -7.07 -1.87
C SER A 41 -1.10 -6.93 -0.63
N LEU A 42 -0.58 -7.23 0.55
CA LEU A 42 -1.30 -7.08 1.82
C LEU A 42 -1.60 -5.61 2.12
N SER A 43 -0.63 -4.72 1.90
CA SER A 43 -0.82 -3.26 2.05
C SER A 43 -1.99 -2.76 1.18
N VAL A 44 -2.02 -3.19 -0.09
CA VAL A 44 -3.12 -2.87 -1.01
C VAL A 44 -4.45 -3.46 -0.53
N CYS A 45 -4.46 -4.70 -0.03
CA CYS A 45 -5.66 -5.35 0.49
C CYS A 45 -6.22 -4.61 1.71
N VAL A 46 -5.36 -4.24 2.66
CA VAL A 46 -5.74 -3.46 3.86
C VAL A 46 -6.36 -2.12 3.47
N GLN A 47 -5.76 -1.42 2.51
CA GLN A 47 -6.32 -0.15 2.02
C GLN A 47 -7.72 -0.35 1.42
N LYS A 48 -7.92 -1.40 0.61
CA LYS A 48 -9.23 -1.72 0.02
C LYS A 48 -10.28 -2.02 1.08
N VAL A 49 -9.94 -2.82 2.11
CA VAL A 49 -10.87 -3.14 3.20
C VAL A 49 -11.31 -1.87 3.92
N HIS A 50 -10.36 -1.02 4.31
CA HIS A 50 -10.65 0.24 4.97
C HIS A 50 -11.52 1.19 4.10
N ASP A 51 -11.31 1.21 2.79
CA ASP A 51 -12.14 2.00 1.88
C ASP A 51 -13.57 1.44 1.77
N LEU A 52 -13.74 0.12 1.76
CA LEU A 52 -15.05 -0.53 1.76
C LEU A 52 -15.81 -0.31 3.07
N GLU A 53 -15.13 -0.39 4.22
CA GLU A 53 -15.72 -0.09 5.53
C GLU A 53 -16.32 1.32 5.57
N LYS A 54 -15.65 2.30 4.96
CA LYS A 54 -16.14 3.68 4.86
C LYS A 54 -17.31 3.84 3.88
N LEU A 55 -17.33 3.05 2.80
CA LEU A 55 -18.36 3.13 1.76
C LEU A 55 -19.71 2.55 2.20
N TYR A 56 -19.71 1.47 2.99
CA TYR A 56 -20.93 0.72 3.36
C TYR A 56 -21.57 1.14 4.68
N GLY A 57 -21.01 2.14 5.39
CA GLY A 57 -21.66 2.74 6.56
C GLY A 57 -22.88 3.58 6.17
N SER A 58 -24.03 3.36 6.81
CA SER A 58 -25.30 4.05 6.49
C SER A 58 -25.32 5.56 6.81
N GLN A 59 -24.23 6.12 7.35
CA GLN A 59 -24.12 7.53 7.72
C GLN A 59 -22.66 8.00 7.52
N LEU A 60 -22.44 9.00 6.65
CA LEU A 60 -21.12 9.60 6.47
C LEU A 60 -20.76 10.46 7.69
N VAL A 61 -19.66 10.11 8.36
CA VAL A 61 -19.00 10.99 9.34
C VAL A 61 -17.66 11.45 8.75
N TRP A 62 -17.60 12.70 8.31
CA TRP A 62 -16.40 13.28 7.71
C TRP A 62 -15.66 14.20 8.70
N LYS A 63 -14.58 13.70 9.27
CA LYS A 63 -13.68 14.49 10.12
C LYS A 63 -12.72 15.32 9.27
N ILE A 64 -12.64 16.62 9.54
CA ILE A 64 -11.67 17.52 8.92
C ILE A 64 -10.45 17.65 9.84
N ASP A 65 -9.42 16.83 9.61
CA ASP A 65 -8.15 17.00 10.32
C ASP A 65 -7.45 18.31 9.91
N LYS A 66 -6.66 18.87 10.82
CA LYS A 66 -5.88 20.11 10.63
C LYS A 66 -6.73 21.28 10.09
N TYR A 67 -7.89 21.51 10.71
CA TYR A 67 -8.84 22.54 10.29
C TYR A 67 -8.19 23.92 10.09
N SER A 68 -7.39 24.40 11.04
CA SER A 68 -6.77 25.73 10.96
C SER A 68 -5.90 25.91 9.72
N GLU A 69 -5.11 24.90 9.36
CA GLU A 69 -4.28 24.93 8.15
C GLU A 69 -5.15 24.97 6.90
N ARG A 70 -6.13 24.06 6.79
CA ARG A 70 -7.06 23.99 5.65
C ARG A 70 -7.90 25.26 5.49
N PHE A 71 -8.27 25.89 6.59
CA PHE A 71 -8.99 27.16 6.59
C PHE A 71 -8.09 28.30 6.06
N GLN A 72 -6.81 28.36 6.46
CA GLN A 72 -5.86 29.32 5.91
C GLN A 72 -5.61 29.09 4.41
N GLU A 73 -5.53 27.84 3.95
CA GLU A 73 -5.45 27.51 2.53
C GLU A 73 -6.67 27.99 1.73
N ALA A 74 -7.86 27.90 2.32
CA ALA A 74 -9.08 28.41 1.72
C ALA A 74 -9.11 29.94 1.70
N LYS A 75 -8.63 30.59 2.76
CA LYS A 75 -8.55 32.06 2.87
C LYS A 75 -7.54 32.67 1.89
N THR A 76 -6.40 32.00 1.72
CA THR A 76 -5.34 32.40 0.76
C THR A 76 -5.69 32.05 -0.69
N GLY A 77 -6.81 31.36 -0.93
CA GLY A 77 -7.24 30.97 -2.28
C GLY A 77 -6.49 29.77 -2.87
N LYS A 78 -5.52 29.19 -2.14
CA LYS A 78 -4.73 28.04 -2.60
C LYS A 78 -5.59 26.79 -2.75
N LYS A 79 -6.54 26.58 -1.83
CA LYS A 79 -7.47 25.44 -1.87
C LYS A 79 -8.83 25.82 -1.28
N ILE A 80 -9.74 26.24 -2.14
CA ILE A 80 -11.03 26.84 -1.74
C ILE A 80 -12.06 25.76 -1.36
N THR A 81 -12.03 24.61 -2.05
CA THR A 81 -12.99 23.52 -1.88
C THR A 81 -12.28 22.22 -1.52
N ILE A 82 -12.81 21.52 -0.52
CA ILE A 82 -12.39 20.18 -0.15
C ILE A 82 -13.53 19.19 -0.36
N PHE A 83 -13.19 17.94 -0.65
CA PHE A 83 -14.16 16.87 -0.89
C PHE A 83 -14.05 15.79 0.17
N SER A 84 -15.18 15.24 0.58
CA SER A 84 -15.23 14.04 1.41
C SER A 84 -14.77 12.82 0.60
N PRO A 85 -14.33 11.75 1.27
CA PRO A 85 -14.30 10.43 0.65
C PRO A 85 -15.66 10.07 0.06
N PRO A 86 -15.73 9.30 -1.04
CA PRO A 86 -16.99 8.83 -1.57
C PRO A 86 -17.70 7.90 -0.58
N PHE A 87 -19.03 7.95 -0.53
CA PHE A 87 -19.88 7.07 0.27
C PHE A 87 -21.10 6.62 -0.55
N LEU A 88 -21.70 5.49 -0.18
CA LEU A 88 -22.91 5.00 -0.83
C LEU A 88 -24.15 5.36 0.01
N THR A 89 -25.25 5.67 -0.66
CA THR A 89 -26.53 5.90 0.04
C THR A 89 -27.16 4.59 0.54
N SER A 90 -26.88 3.46 -0.11
CA SER A 90 -27.29 2.11 0.27
C SER A 90 -26.38 1.07 -0.41
N ARG A 91 -26.53 -0.22 -0.10
CA ARG A 91 -25.67 -1.31 -0.65
C ARG A 91 -25.56 -1.31 -2.18
N HIS A 92 -26.61 -0.88 -2.88
CA HIS A 92 -26.64 -0.73 -4.34
C HIS A 92 -27.15 0.65 -4.75
N GLY A 93 -26.93 1.65 -3.90
CA GLY A 93 -27.41 3.00 -4.07
C GLY A 93 -26.47 3.88 -4.89
N TYR A 94 -26.66 5.20 -4.75
CA TYR A 94 -25.83 6.19 -5.43
C TYR A 94 -24.48 6.36 -4.73
N LYS A 95 -23.42 6.56 -5.52
CA LYS A 95 -22.12 6.99 -5.02
C LYS A 95 -22.07 8.51 -4.95
N MET A 96 -21.93 9.04 -3.74
CA MET A 96 -21.96 10.48 -3.46
C MET A 96 -20.67 10.93 -2.78
N ALA A 97 -20.40 12.23 -2.84
CA ALA A 97 -19.37 12.91 -2.06
C ALA A 97 -19.86 14.31 -1.68
N VAL A 98 -19.38 14.83 -0.56
CA VAL A 98 -19.72 16.18 -0.08
C VAL A 98 -18.58 17.13 -0.44
N SER A 99 -18.92 18.28 -1.02
CA SER A 99 -18.00 19.41 -1.20
C SER A 99 -18.18 20.43 -0.09
N LEU A 100 -17.10 20.91 0.50
CA LEU A 100 -17.12 21.95 1.53
C LEU A 100 -16.16 23.07 1.16
N CYS A 101 -16.67 24.30 1.17
CA CYS A 101 -15.87 25.52 1.03
C CYS A 101 -15.68 26.15 2.40
N LEU A 102 -14.49 26.00 2.98
CA LEU A 102 -14.21 26.43 4.36
C LEU A 102 -14.29 27.96 4.55
N ASN A 103 -14.02 28.73 3.49
CA ASN A 103 -14.10 30.19 3.48
C ASN A 103 -15.33 30.72 2.70
N GLY A 104 -16.35 29.87 2.50
CA GLY A 104 -17.53 30.16 1.67
C GLY A 104 -17.27 30.04 0.16
N ASP A 105 -18.32 29.85 -0.64
CA ASP A 105 -18.23 29.73 -2.11
C ASP A 105 -18.68 31.00 -2.87
N GLY A 106 -19.13 32.02 -2.14
CA GLY A 106 -19.54 33.31 -2.71
C GLY A 106 -20.88 33.32 -3.47
N LYS A 107 -21.58 32.19 -3.61
CA LYS A 107 -22.88 32.10 -4.32
C LYS A 107 -24.09 32.60 -3.52
N GLY A 108 -23.86 33.14 -2.33
CA GLY A 108 -24.89 33.74 -1.47
C GLY A 108 -25.10 35.25 -1.71
N LYS A 109 -25.03 35.72 -2.95
CA LYS A 109 -25.42 37.09 -3.34
C LYS A 109 -26.61 37.06 -4.28
#